data_AF-A0A6C1PH01-F1
#
_entry.id   AF-A0A6C1PH01-F1
#
_cell.length_a   1.000
_cell.length_b   1.000
_cell.length_c   1.000
_cell.angle_alpha   90.00
_cell.angle_beta   90.00
_cell.angle_gamma   90.00
#
_symmetry.space_group_name_H-M   'P 1'
#
loop_
_entity.id
_entity.type
_entity.pdbx_description
1 polymer ?
#
loop_
_entity_poly.entity_id
_entity_poly.type
_entity_poly.pdbx_seq_one_letter_code
_entity_poly.pdbx_strand_id
1 'polypeptide(L)'
;MTVSMVALLVLAGCGGSNPSAPAAERLRIDVTTPTARGALTEGSLTLTGVVSNPAARVTINDAPVAIGDGGAWSQEVPLAYGSNRFVIRAEGEGLVAASRTVTFSRALTLDITSPAAESTVSQNRVTITGTVSDPAATVEVTGVPVTVGADGSFSQVVVLHYPLNILNVTARVSGVDPIPRNLTVRFAP
;
A
#
# COMPACT_ATOMS: atom_id res chain seq x y z
N MET A 1 -90.31 -11.96 20.11
CA MET A 1 -90.47 -10.50 19.89
C MET A 1 -89.29 -10.02 19.06
N THR A 2 -89.59 -9.54 17.86
CA THR A 2 -88.70 -8.88 16.90
C THR A 2 -88.42 -7.43 17.34
N VAL A 3 -87.16 -6.99 17.26
CA VAL A 3 -86.69 -5.61 16.93
C VAL A 3 -85.22 -5.81 16.51
N SER A 4 -84.76 -5.72 15.25
CA SER A 4 -84.76 -4.67 14.22
C SER A 4 -83.91 -3.43 14.54
N MET A 5 -82.71 -3.42 13.91
CA MET A 5 -81.99 -2.28 13.33
C MET A 5 -81.45 -1.17 14.26
N VAL A 6 -80.14 -0.89 14.19
CA VAL A 6 -79.54 0.36 13.67
C VAL A 6 -78.02 0.18 13.65
N ALA A 7 -77.43 0.35 12.47
CA ALA A 7 -76.00 0.57 12.28
C ALA A 7 -75.69 2.03 12.58
N LEU A 8 -74.69 2.31 13.42
CA LEU A 8 -74.07 3.63 13.52
C LEU A 8 -72.55 3.47 13.40
N LEU A 9 -72.05 3.89 12.26
CA LEU A 9 -70.65 4.03 11.89
C LEU A 9 -70.06 5.23 12.65
N VAL A 10 -69.01 5.03 13.43
CA VAL A 10 -68.14 6.12 13.91
C VAL A 10 -66.70 5.75 13.57
N LEU A 11 -66.11 6.47 12.59
CA LEU A 11 -64.67 6.55 12.37
C LEU A 11 -64.11 7.72 13.19
N ALA A 12 -62.96 7.49 13.85
CA ALA A 12 -61.91 8.42 14.30
C ALA A 12 -61.47 8.04 15.73
N GLY A 13 -60.20 7.85 16.09
CA GLY A 13 -58.94 7.89 15.38
C GLY A 13 -57.88 7.39 16.37
N CYS A 14 -57.20 6.28 16.06
CA CYS A 14 -56.06 5.84 16.87
C CYS A 14 -54.83 6.61 16.36
N GLY A 15 -54.50 7.71 17.03
CA GLY A 15 -53.26 8.43 16.86
C GLY A 15 -52.08 7.55 17.30
N GLY A 16 -51.59 6.71 16.39
CA GLY A 16 -50.32 6.03 16.54
C GLY A 16 -49.19 6.99 16.19
N SER A 17 -48.84 7.91 17.08
CA SER A 17 -47.51 8.52 17.05
C SER A 17 -46.53 7.45 17.49
N ASN A 18 -46.09 6.63 16.53
CA ASN A 18 -44.91 5.80 16.72
C ASN A 18 -43.78 6.77 17.07
N PRO A 19 -43.18 6.75 18.28
CA PRO A 19 -42.00 7.56 18.51
C PRO A 19 -40.94 7.01 17.56
N SER A 20 -40.62 7.77 16.51
CA SER A 20 -39.46 7.48 15.68
C SER A 20 -38.28 7.38 16.64
N ALA A 21 -37.74 6.17 16.82
CA ALA A 21 -36.56 5.97 17.65
C ALA A 21 -35.49 6.99 17.21
N PRO A 22 -34.81 7.68 18.14
CA PRO A 22 -33.77 8.63 17.77
C PRO A 22 -32.74 7.91 16.91
N ALA A 23 -32.37 8.51 15.78
CA ALA A 23 -31.38 7.94 14.88
C ALA A 23 -30.08 7.72 15.66
N ALA A 24 -29.56 6.50 15.66
CA ALA A 24 -28.32 6.17 16.35
C ALA A 24 -27.16 7.00 15.77
N GLU A 25 -26.41 7.66 16.65
CA GLU A 25 -25.20 8.39 16.26
C GLU A 25 -24.15 7.40 15.74
N ARG A 26 -23.45 7.78 14.67
CA ARG A 26 -22.44 6.94 14.02
C ARG A 26 -21.08 7.59 14.04
N LEU A 27 -20.05 6.77 14.21
CA LEU A 27 -18.67 7.20 14.05
C LEU A 27 -18.37 7.49 12.58
N ARG A 28 -17.40 8.37 12.36
CA ARG A 28 -16.70 8.55 11.08
C ARG A 28 -15.21 8.36 11.32
N ILE A 29 -14.55 7.68 10.38
CA ILE A 29 -13.11 7.52 10.39
C ILE A 29 -12.55 7.77 8.99
N ASP A 30 -11.60 8.69 8.92
CA ASP A 30 -10.94 9.09 7.69
C ASP A 30 -9.46 8.77 7.77
N VAL A 31 -8.88 8.41 6.62
CA VAL A 31 -7.44 8.27 6.43
C VAL A 31 -6.99 9.47 5.61
N THR A 32 -6.15 10.32 6.19
CA THR A 32 -5.71 11.59 5.60
C THR A 32 -4.37 11.46 4.89
N THR A 33 -3.47 10.61 5.38
CA THR A 33 -2.22 10.30 4.69
C THR A 33 -1.92 8.80 4.70
N PRO A 34 -1.25 8.29 3.65
CA PRO A 34 -0.90 8.98 2.40
C PRO A 34 -2.13 9.21 1.50
N THR A 35 -2.09 10.30 0.72
CA THR A 35 -3.06 10.54 -0.36
C THR A 35 -2.66 9.84 -1.66
N ALA A 36 -1.36 9.68 -1.90
CA ALA A 36 -0.81 8.97 -3.05
C ALA A 36 -1.02 7.45 -2.90
N ARG A 37 -1.33 6.79 -4.03
CA ARG A 37 -1.59 5.35 -4.10
C ARG A 37 -0.69 4.61 -5.09
N GLY A 38 0.46 5.21 -5.43
CA GLY A 38 1.47 4.58 -6.28
C GLY A 38 2.15 3.39 -5.57
N ALA A 39 2.89 2.60 -6.35
CA ALA A 39 3.75 1.56 -5.77
C ALA A 39 4.86 2.22 -4.95
N LEU A 40 5.01 1.77 -3.71
CA LEU A 40 6.01 2.21 -2.76
C LEU A 40 7.24 1.30 -2.85
N THR A 41 8.37 1.83 -2.39
CA THR A 41 9.63 1.08 -2.31
C THR A 41 10.01 0.74 -0.88
N GLU A 42 9.58 1.58 0.05
CA GLU A 42 9.82 1.51 1.48
C GLU A 42 9.15 0.29 2.11
N GLY A 43 9.80 -0.28 3.14
CA GLY A 43 9.29 -1.43 3.88
C GLY A 43 8.21 -1.10 4.91
N SER A 44 7.91 0.18 5.12
CA SER A 44 6.87 0.65 6.04
C SER A 44 6.22 1.93 5.53
N LEU A 45 5.05 2.24 6.09
CA LEU A 45 4.26 3.41 5.75
C LEU A 45 3.60 3.96 7.01
N THR A 46 3.62 5.29 7.16
CA THR A 46 2.83 5.94 8.21
C THR A 46 1.43 6.25 7.68
N LEU A 47 0.41 5.66 8.29
CA LEU A 47 -0.98 6.02 8.08
C LEU A 47 -1.38 7.08 9.11
N THR A 48 -2.04 8.14 8.66
CA THR A 48 -2.67 9.12 9.56
C THR A 48 -4.12 9.30 9.23
N GLY A 49 -4.87 9.79 10.20
CA GLY A 49 -6.27 10.10 9.99
C GLY A 49 -6.93 10.77 11.18
N VAL A 50 -8.26 10.85 11.11
CA VAL A 50 -9.09 11.43 12.15
C VAL A 50 -10.30 10.55 12.38
N VAL A 51 -10.68 10.36 13.65
CA VAL A 51 -11.95 9.77 14.06
C VAL A 51 -12.86 10.85 14.63
N SER A 52 -14.16 10.78 14.36
CA SER A 52 -15.13 11.81 14.78
C SER A 52 -15.32 11.93 16.28
N ASN A 53 -14.96 10.89 17.05
CA ASN A 53 -15.04 10.87 18.50
C ASN A 53 -13.66 10.47 19.08
N PRO A 54 -12.97 11.36 19.81
CA PRO A 54 -11.66 11.06 20.40
C PRO A 54 -11.68 9.95 21.46
N ALA A 55 -12.83 9.65 22.06
CA ALA A 55 -13.00 8.56 23.03
C ALA A 55 -13.28 7.19 22.38
N ALA A 56 -13.38 7.13 21.04
CA ALA A 56 -13.52 5.87 20.32
C ALA A 56 -12.26 4.99 20.45
N ARG A 57 -12.39 3.70 20.21
CA ARG A 57 -11.28 2.78 20.00
C ARG A 57 -11.01 2.65 18.51
N VAL A 58 -9.79 2.94 18.08
CA VAL A 58 -9.36 2.74 16.68
C VAL A 58 -8.38 1.58 16.59
N THR A 59 -8.57 0.72 15.59
CA THR A 59 -7.64 -0.37 15.28
C THR A 59 -7.27 -0.36 13.80
N ILE A 60 -6.04 -0.76 13.48
CA ILE A 60 -5.58 -1.06 12.12
C ILE A 60 -5.17 -2.54 12.07
N ASN A 61 -5.85 -3.34 11.23
CA ASN A 61 -5.69 -4.80 11.21
C ASN A 61 -5.76 -5.39 12.64
N ASP A 62 -6.74 -4.91 13.40
CA ASP A 62 -7.04 -5.32 14.79
C ASP A 62 -5.99 -4.90 15.84
N ALA A 63 -4.87 -4.30 15.44
CA ALA A 63 -3.92 -3.66 16.35
C ALA A 63 -4.43 -2.28 16.81
N PRO A 64 -4.45 -1.98 18.12
CA PRO A 64 -4.93 -0.69 18.63
C PRO A 64 -4.00 0.46 18.24
N VAL A 65 -4.59 1.62 17.95
CA VAL A 65 -3.87 2.87 17.63
C VAL A 65 -4.20 3.93 18.67
N ALA A 66 -3.18 4.68 19.11
CA ALA A 66 -3.36 5.80 20.01
C ALA A 66 -4.08 6.96 19.31
N ILE A 67 -5.05 7.54 20.00
CA ILE A 67 -5.82 8.68 19.51
C ILE A 67 -5.43 9.90 20.33
N GLY A 68 -4.99 10.95 19.65
CA GLY A 68 -4.67 12.23 20.24
C GLY A 68 -5.90 13.14 20.36
N ASP A 69 -5.66 14.34 20.88
CA ASP A 69 -6.68 15.36 21.02
C ASP A 69 -7.37 15.65 19.68
N GLY A 70 -8.69 15.85 19.72
CA GLY A 70 -9.49 16.10 18.52
C GLY A 70 -9.65 14.88 17.60
N GLY A 71 -9.23 13.69 18.02
CA GLY A 71 -9.48 12.43 17.30
C GLY A 71 -8.42 12.09 16.24
N ALA A 72 -7.30 12.81 16.21
CA ALA A 72 -6.20 12.50 15.30
C ALA A 72 -5.50 11.20 15.69
N TRP A 73 -5.08 10.42 14.70
CA TRP A 73 -4.32 9.19 14.92
C TRP A 73 -3.19 9.06 13.88
N SER A 74 -2.12 8.37 14.27
CA SER A 74 -0.96 8.07 13.44
C SER A 74 -0.40 6.71 13.82
N GLN A 75 -0.10 5.88 12.82
CA GLN A 75 0.45 4.55 13.02
C GLN A 75 1.36 4.19 11.85
N GLU A 76 2.59 3.78 12.16
CA GLU A 76 3.46 3.13 11.19
C GLU A 76 3.04 1.66 11.03
N VAL A 77 2.89 1.23 9.79
CA VAL A 77 2.52 -0.14 9.41
C VAL A 77 3.57 -0.73 8.46
N PRO A 78 3.94 -2.01 8.61
CA PRO A 78 4.87 -2.65 7.70
C PRO A 78 4.21 -2.92 6.33
N LEU A 79 5.02 -2.91 5.27
CA LEU A 79 4.64 -3.25 3.91
C LEU A 79 5.40 -4.49 3.42
N ALA A 80 4.64 -5.55 3.16
CA ALA A 80 5.12 -6.68 2.39
C ALA A 80 5.20 -6.32 0.90
N TYR A 81 6.01 -7.03 0.12
CA TYR A 81 5.97 -6.88 -1.33
C TYR A 81 4.60 -7.29 -1.89
N GLY A 82 4.17 -6.60 -2.94
CA GLY A 82 2.84 -6.77 -3.52
C GLY A 82 1.78 -5.91 -2.83
N SER A 83 0.54 -6.40 -2.81
CA SER A 83 -0.63 -5.67 -2.32
C SER A 83 -0.79 -5.82 -0.81
N ASN A 84 -0.87 -4.70 -0.09
CA ASN A 84 -1.08 -4.61 1.34
C ASN A 84 -2.44 -3.97 1.61
N ARG A 85 -3.33 -4.70 2.28
CA ARG A 85 -4.66 -4.22 2.64
C ARG A 85 -4.72 -3.93 4.14
N PHE A 86 -5.10 -2.70 4.48
CA PHE A 86 -5.29 -2.26 5.86
C PHE A 86 -6.76 -2.00 6.13
N VAL A 87 -7.29 -2.61 7.18
CA VAL A 87 -8.64 -2.40 7.68
C VAL A 87 -8.56 -1.55 8.93
N ILE A 88 -9.06 -0.33 8.84
CA ILE A 88 -9.18 0.60 9.96
C ILE A 88 -10.60 0.51 10.49
N ARG A 89 -10.76 0.26 11.80
CA ARG A 89 -12.06 0.22 12.48
C ARG A 89 -12.09 1.24 13.61
N ALA A 90 -13.24 1.85 13.81
CA ALA A 90 -13.53 2.72 14.94
C ALA A 90 -14.80 2.21 15.65
N GLU A 91 -14.68 1.98 16.95
CA GLU A 91 -15.76 1.49 17.81
C GLU A 91 -15.92 2.43 19.01
N GLY A 92 -17.15 2.63 19.48
CA GLY A 92 -17.44 3.49 20.62
C GLY A 92 -18.71 3.04 21.32
N GLU A 93 -18.80 3.24 22.63
CA GLU A 93 -19.96 2.83 23.40
C GLU A 93 -21.22 3.58 22.95
N GLY A 94 -22.30 2.86 22.66
CA GLY A 94 -23.56 3.44 22.20
C GLY A 94 -23.52 4.06 20.80
N LEU A 95 -22.41 3.93 20.07
CA LEU A 95 -22.25 4.47 18.71
C LEU A 95 -22.20 3.35 17.67
N VAL A 96 -22.72 3.64 16.49
CA VAL A 96 -22.56 2.75 15.33
C VAL A 96 -21.09 2.81 14.88
N ALA A 97 -20.44 1.63 14.85
CA ALA A 97 -19.05 1.49 14.43
C ALA A 97 -18.82 1.94 12.98
N ALA A 98 -17.60 2.39 12.70
CA ALA A 98 -17.16 2.78 11.36
C ALA A 98 -15.97 1.94 10.93
N SER A 99 -15.84 1.69 9.62
CA SER A 99 -14.66 1.06 9.06
C SER A 99 -14.24 1.69 7.74
N ARG A 100 -12.93 1.68 7.49
CA ARG A 100 -12.30 2.14 6.27
C ARG A 100 -11.27 1.12 5.82
N THR A 101 -11.24 0.82 4.54
CA THR A 101 -10.20 -0.02 3.94
C THR A 101 -9.33 0.85 3.04
N VAL A 102 -8.02 0.71 3.17
CA VAL A 102 -7.03 1.28 2.24
C VAL A 102 -6.11 0.18 1.76
N THR A 103 -5.61 0.34 0.54
CA THR A 103 -4.71 -0.62 -0.09
C THR A 103 -3.52 0.14 -0.66
N PHE A 104 -2.33 -0.37 -0.38
CA PHE A 104 -1.06 0.12 -0.91
C PHE A 104 -0.31 -1.04 -1.55
N SER A 105 0.51 -0.75 -2.55
CA SER A 105 1.41 -1.76 -3.12
C SER A 105 2.86 -1.40 -2.84
N ARG A 106 3.68 -2.40 -2.57
CA ARG A 106 5.14 -2.26 -2.53
C ARG A 106 5.75 -3.06 -3.67
N ALA A 107 6.71 -2.49 -4.38
CA ALA A 107 7.39 -3.15 -5.49
C ALA A 107 8.92 -3.04 -5.33
N LEU A 108 9.61 -4.12 -5.71
CA LEU A 108 11.05 -4.06 -5.93
C LEU A 108 11.29 -3.32 -7.26
N THR A 109 12.28 -2.44 -7.32
CA THR A 109 12.71 -1.80 -8.56
C THR A 109 14.20 -2.01 -8.76
N LEU A 110 14.59 -2.12 -10.02
CA LEU A 110 15.98 -2.27 -10.46
C LEU A 110 16.20 -1.32 -11.64
N ASP A 111 17.13 -0.39 -11.43
CA ASP A 111 17.52 0.62 -12.40
C ASP A 111 19.01 0.52 -12.68
N ILE A 112 19.36 0.51 -13.97
CA ILE A 112 20.75 0.50 -14.42
C ILE A 112 21.10 1.92 -14.84
N THR A 113 22.10 2.52 -14.20
CA THR A 113 22.55 3.90 -14.44
C THR A 113 23.69 3.99 -15.43
N SER A 114 24.53 2.96 -15.50
CA SER A 114 25.63 2.88 -16.47
C SER A 114 25.95 1.43 -16.81
N PRO A 115 26.38 1.13 -18.04
CA PRO A 115 26.33 2.03 -19.19
C PRO A 115 24.89 2.30 -19.65
N ALA A 116 24.69 3.35 -20.45
CA ALA A 116 23.40 3.58 -21.10
C ALA A 116 23.06 2.42 -22.06
N ALA A 117 21.78 2.13 -22.22
CA ALA A 117 21.32 1.11 -23.17
C ALA A 117 21.77 1.43 -24.60
N GLU A 118 22.20 0.40 -25.34
CA GLU A 118 22.71 0.49 -26.71
C GLU A 118 23.98 1.35 -26.87
N SER A 119 24.70 1.64 -25.77
CA SER A 119 25.95 2.40 -25.82
C SER A 119 27.07 1.63 -26.53
N THR A 120 28.01 2.39 -27.09
CA THR A 120 29.27 1.87 -27.67
C THR A 120 30.44 2.23 -26.76
N VAL A 121 31.27 1.24 -26.44
CA VAL A 121 32.49 1.40 -25.64
C VAL A 121 33.70 0.95 -26.43
N SER A 122 34.84 1.62 -26.22
CA SER A 122 36.13 1.27 -26.83
C SER A 122 36.97 0.32 -25.99
N GLN A 123 36.64 0.17 -24.71
CA GLN A 123 37.30 -0.76 -23.80
C GLN A 123 36.50 -2.06 -23.71
N ASN A 124 37.20 -3.20 -23.69
CA ASN A 124 36.57 -4.51 -23.49
C ASN A 124 36.19 -4.76 -22.01
N ARG A 125 36.29 -3.77 -21.14
CA ARG A 125 35.86 -3.83 -19.73
C ARG A 125 34.87 -2.69 -19.52
N VAL A 126 33.66 -3.03 -19.12
CA VAL A 126 32.61 -2.06 -18.81
C VAL A 126 32.21 -2.20 -17.35
N THR A 127 32.00 -1.07 -16.68
CA THR A 127 31.49 -1.05 -15.31
C THR A 127 29.98 -0.86 -15.38
N ILE A 128 29.25 -1.89 -14.98
CA ILE A 128 27.81 -1.79 -14.78
C ILE A 128 27.58 -1.18 -13.41
N THR A 129 26.75 -0.15 -13.35
CA THR A 129 26.28 0.49 -12.12
C THR A 129 24.77 0.62 -12.17
N GLY A 130 24.15 0.54 -11.01
CA GLY A 130 22.72 0.73 -10.88
C GLY A 130 22.29 0.82 -9.43
N THR A 131 20.99 0.88 -9.23
CA THR A 131 20.35 0.92 -7.92
C THR A 131 19.21 -0.09 -7.86
N VAL A 132 19.05 -0.71 -6.70
CA VAL A 132 17.87 -1.50 -6.33
C VAL A 132 17.14 -0.79 -5.18
N SER A 133 15.81 -0.82 -5.17
CA SER A 133 15.03 -0.08 -4.17
C SER A 133 15.13 -0.63 -2.74
N ASP A 134 15.50 -1.90 -2.58
CA ASP A 134 15.68 -2.54 -1.29
C ASP A 134 17.14 -3.03 -1.16
N PRO A 135 17.94 -2.44 -0.25
CA PRO A 135 19.31 -2.86 0.01
C PRO A 135 19.45 -4.32 0.46
N ALA A 136 18.38 -4.95 0.97
CA ALA A 136 18.36 -6.35 1.33
C ALA A 136 18.14 -7.29 0.12
N ALA A 137 17.86 -6.74 -1.07
CA ALA A 137 17.76 -7.53 -2.29
C ALA A 137 19.12 -8.06 -2.74
N THR A 138 19.11 -9.22 -3.40
CA THR A 138 20.31 -9.76 -4.05
C THR A 138 20.31 -9.36 -5.52
N VAL A 139 21.45 -8.86 -6.00
CA VAL A 139 21.64 -8.49 -7.42
C VAL A 139 22.68 -9.41 -8.05
N GLU A 140 22.37 -9.92 -9.23
CA GLU A 140 23.31 -10.68 -10.07
C GLU A 140 23.53 -9.93 -11.38
N VAL A 141 24.79 -9.81 -11.79
CA VAL A 141 25.21 -9.19 -13.05
C VAL A 141 25.90 -10.26 -13.90
N THR A 142 25.28 -10.64 -15.02
CA THR A 142 25.74 -11.71 -15.92
C THR A 142 25.98 -13.02 -15.16
N GLY A 143 25.10 -13.34 -14.20
CA GLY A 143 25.19 -14.52 -13.34
C GLY A 143 26.21 -14.44 -12.20
N VAL A 144 26.89 -13.30 -12.03
CA VAL A 144 27.81 -13.06 -10.90
C VAL A 144 27.08 -12.27 -9.82
N PRO A 145 27.03 -12.74 -8.55
CA PRO A 145 26.42 -12.00 -7.46
C PRO A 145 27.23 -10.74 -7.15
N VAL A 146 26.53 -9.62 -6.89
CA VAL A 146 27.11 -8.30 -6.61
C VAL A 146 26.65 -7.84 -5.24
N THR A 147 27.57 -7.24 -4.48
CA THR A 147 27.23 -6.60 -3.21
C THR A 147 26.42 -5.33 -3.45
N VAL A 148 25.29 -5.21 -2.76
CA VAL A 148 24.44 -4.02 -2.76
C VAL A 148 24.83 -3.15 -1.55
N GLY A 149 25.06 -1.87 -1.79
CA GLY A 149 25.32 -0.87 -0.76
C GLY A 149 24.08 -0.57 0.07
N ALA A 150 24.27 0.06 1.25
CA ALA A 150 23.16 0.43 2.12
C ALA A 150 22.17 1.44 1.48
N ASP A 151 22.62 2.16 0.45
CA ASP A 151 21.82 3.07 -0.38
C ASP A 151 21.18 2.38 -1.60
N GLY A 152 21.31 1.05 -1.71
CA GLY A 152 20.81 0.27 -2.84
C GLY A 152 21.73 0.31 -4.07
N SER A 153 22.85 1.01 -4.03
CA SER A 153 23.78 1.07 -5.16
C SER A 153 24.54 -0.25 -5.35
N PHE A 154 24.84 -0.61 -6.60
CA PHE A 154 25.72 -1.74 -6.90
C PHE A 154 26.64 -1.39 -8.07
N SER A 155 27.80 -2.05 -8.12
CA SER A 155 28.76 -1.89 -9.21
C SER A 155 29.47 -3.20 -9.51
N GLN A 156 29.59 -3.54 -10.79
CA GLN A 156 30.27 -4.73 -11.26
C GLN A 156 31.00 -4.47 -12.57
N VAL A 157 32.27 -4.88 -12.64
CA VAL A 157 33.03 -4.86 -13.90
C VAL A 157 32.73 -6.13 -14.68
N VAL A 158 32.38 -5.97 -15.95
CA VAL A 158 32.11 -7.06 -16.89
C VAL A 158 33.08 -6.95 -18.07
N VAL A 159 33.63 -8.10 -18.48
CA VAL A 159 34.49 -8.19 -19.68
C VAL A 159 33.60 -8.50 -20.89
N LEU A 160 33.76 -7.71 -21.94
CA LEU A 160 33.06 -7.86 -23.21
C LEU A 160 33.89 -8.75 -24.14
N HIS A 161 33.24 -9.76 -24.73
CA HIS A 161 33.89 -10.75 -25.58
C HIS A 161 33.54 -10.61 -27.06
N TYR A 162 32.45 -9.91 -27.37
CA TYR A 162 31.92 -9.78 -28.73
C TYR A 162 31.66 -8.31 -29.07
N PRO A 163 31.53 -7.95 -30.36
CA PRO A 163 31.13 -6.60 -30.76
C PRO A 163 29.74 -6.18 -30.26
N LEU A 164 28.86 -7.15 -30.00
CA LEU A 164 27.53 -6.94 -29.42
C LEU A 164 27.39 -7.87 -28.20
N ASN A 165 27.15 -7.30 -27.02
CA ASN A 165 26.98 -8.04 -25.78
C ASN A 165 25.62 -7.70 -25.17
N ILE A 166 24.91 -8.71 -24.71
CA ILE A 166 23.68 -8.55 -23.93
C ILE A 166 24.01 -8.91 -22.49
N LEU A 167 24.02 -7.91 -21.62
CA LEU A 167 24.36 -8.04 -20.20
C LEU A 167 23.06 -8.15 -19.43
N ASN A 168 22.87 -9.24 -18.69
CA ASN A 168 21.68 -9.44 -17.87
C ASN A 168 21.98 -9.00 -16.43
N VAL A 169 21.11 -8.17 -15.86
CA VAL A 169 21.12 -7.81 -14.44
C VAL A 169 19.82 -8.28 -13.85
N THR A 170 19.86 -9.08 -12.79
CA THR A 170 18.66 -9.61 -12.15
C THR A 170 18.67 -9.24 -10.67
N ALA A 171 17.61 -8.60 -10.21
CA ALA A 171 17.37 -8.37 -8.78
C ALA A 171 16.37 -9.40 -8.26
N ARG A 172 16.60 -9.90 -7.05
CA ARG A 172 15.74 -10.87 -6.37
C ARG A 172 15.51 -10.47 -4.93
N VAL A 173 14.31 -10.74 -4.45
CA VAL A 173 13.93 -10.67 -3.04
C VAL A 173 12.97 -11.83 -2.75
N SER A 174 12.97 -12.34 -1.52
CA SER A 174 12.15 -13.49 -1.16
C SER A 174 10.65 -13.19 -1.37
N GLY A 175 9.94 -14.10 -2.04
CA GLY A 175 8.50 -13.99 -2.26
C GLY A 175 8.07 -13.04 -3.39
N VAL A 176 9.02 -12.54 -4.19
CA VAL A 176 8.74 -11.69 -5.37
C VAL A 176 9.39 -12.31 -6.60
N ASP A 177 8.70 -12.21 -7.73
CA ASP A 177 9.27 -12.63 -9.01
C ASP A 177 10.58 -11.86 -9.29
N PRO A 178 11.64 -12.54 -9.77
CA PRO A 178 12.88 -11.88 -10.13
C PRO A 178 12.64 -10.76 -11.15
N ILE A 179 13.40 -9.66 -11.03
CA ILE A 179 13.32 -8.53 -11.94
C ILE A 179 14.55 -8.56 -12.85
N PRO A 180 14.44 -9.10 -14.09
CA PRO A 180 15.52 -9.05 -15.05
C PRO A 180 15.54 -7.70 -15.78
N ARG A 181 16.75 -7.23 -16.07
CA ARG A 181 17.06 -6.12 -16.96
C ARG A 181 18.12 -6.58 -17.95
N ASN A 182 17.88 -6.35 -19.23
CA ASN A 182 18.85 -6.63 -20.28
C ASN A 182 19.42 -5.32 -20.78
N LEU A 183 20.74 -5.27 -20.87
CA LEU A 183 21.49 -4.12 -21.31
C LEU A 183 22.35 -4.51 -22.52
N THR A 184 22.00 -4.00 -23.69
CA THR A 184 22.83 -4.16 -24.88
C THR A 184 24.00 -3.17 -24.83
N VAL A 185 25.22 -3.67 -25.02
CA VAL A 185 26.45 -2.87 -25.10
C VAL A 185 27.24 -3.28 -26.34
N ARG A 186 27.62 -2.29 -27.15
CA ARG A 186 28.45 -2.48 -28.34
C ARG A 186 29.92 -2.24 -27.97
N PHE A 187 30.78 -3.16 -28.39
CA PHE A 187 32.22 -3.04 -28.22
C PHE A 187 32.86 -2.75 -29.59
N ALA A 188 33.52 -1.60 -29.69
CA ALA A 188 34.21 -1.14 -30.89
C ALA A 188 35.61 -0.60 -30.49
N PRO A 189 36.64 -1.48 -30.46
CA PRO A 189 38.00 -1.10 -30.07
C PRO A 189 38.67 -0.10 -31.01
#